data_AF-A0A817LSL1-F1
#
_entry.id   AF-A0A817LSL1-F1
#
_cell.length_a   1.000
_cell.length_b   1.000
_cell.length_c   1.000
_cell.angle_alpha   90.00
_cell.angle_beta   90.00
_cell.angle_gamma   90.00
#
_symmetry.space_group_name_H-M   'P 1'
#
loop_
_entity.id
_entity.type
_entity.pdbx_description
1 polymer ?
#
loop_
_entity_poly.entity_id
_entity_poly.type
_entity_poly.pdbx_seq_one_letter_code
_entity_poly.pdbx_strand_id
1 'polypeptide(L)' 'MTIILSNNNYLFGGYTAIPWTSDNSNKSDTTAFLFTLTNPHGIPPTKYCINPTVAENAVRHYSTFDPIF' A
#
# COMPACT_ATOMS: atom_id res chain seq x y z
N MET A 1 4.38 -0.05 7.35
CA MET A 1 4.08 1.24 6.67
C MET A 1 5.15 1.50 5.61
N THR A 2 4.72 1.90 4.41
CA THR A 2 5.58 2.27 3.29
C THR A 2 5.25 3.71 2.89
N ILE A 3 6.27 4.55 2.78
CA ILE A 3 6.15 5.97 2.39
C ILE A 3 6.96 6.18 1.12
N ILE A 4 6.34 6.79 0.12
CA ILE A 4 6.93 7.04 -1.19
C ILE A 4 6.94 8.54 -1.42
N LEU A 5 8.14 9.09 -1.65
CA LEU A 5 8.33 10.44 -2.21
C LEU A 5 8.69 10.28 -3.69
N SER A 6 7.79 10.66 -4.58
CA SER A 6 8.06 10.63 -6.02
C SER A 6 9.02 11.74 -6.44
N ASN A 7 9.60 11.60 -7.64
CA ASN A 7 10.45 12.62 -8.27
C ASN A 7 9.75 13.98 -8.48
N ASN A 8 8.41 14.00 -8.43
CA ASN A 8 7.59 15.21 -8.55
C ASN A 8 7.16 15.76 -7.17
N ASN A 9 7.80 15.34 -6.07
CA ASN A 9 7.50 15.73 -4.69
C ASN A 9 6.09 15.35 -4.20
N TYR A 10 5.46 14.35 -4.81
CA TYR A 10 4.23 13.76 -4.29
C TYR A 10 4.53 12.69 -3.25
N LEU A 11 3.85 12.79 -2.11
CA LEU A 11 3.98 11.94 -0.94
C LEU A 11 2.73 11.07 -0.79
N PHE A 12 2.91 9.76 -0.88
CA PHE A 12 1.84 8.77 -0.81
C PHE A 12 2.41 7.45 -0.32
N GLY A 13 1.58 6.42 -0.19
CA GLY A 13 2.06 5.10 0.19
C GLY A 13 0.96 4.16 0.63
N GLY A 14 1.36 3.17 1.41
CA GLY A 14 0.47 2.14 1.90
C GLY A 14 0.83 1.67 3.30
N TYR A 15 -0.15 1.13 3.99
CA TYR A 15 0.01 0.49 5.28
C TYR A 15 -0.56 -0.93 5.20
N THR A 16 0.16 -1.85 5.83
CA THR A 16 -0.30 -3.18 6.20
C THR A 16 0.19 -3.46 7.62
N ALA A 17 -0.60 -4.20 8.40
CA ALA A 17 -0.21 -4.71 9.72
C ALA A 17 0.72 -5.92 9.63
N ILE A 18 0.86 -6.52 8.45
CA ILE A 18 1.68 -7.72 8.23
C ILE A 18 3.12 -7.31 7.88
N PRO A 19 4.13 -7.92 8.52
CA PRO A 19 5.52 -7.68 8.14
C PRO A 19 5.85 -8.32 6.79
N TRP A 20 6.63 -7.63 5.95
CA TRP A 20 7.10 -8.17 4.67
C TRP A 20 8.04 -9.37 4.89
N THR A 21 7.78 -10.47 4.19
CA THR A 21 8.51 -11.75 4.36
C THR A 21 9.21 -12.27 3.11
N SER A 22 8.98 -11.68 1.93
CA SER A 22 9.57 -12.11 0.65
C SER A 22 9.39 -13.60 0.33
N ASP A 23 8.28 -14.20 0.77
CA ASP A 23 7.99 -15.64 0.64
C ASP A 23 7.22 -16.03 -0.63
N ASN A 24 7.13 -15.12 -1.61
CA ASN A 24 6.46 -15.33 -2.90
C ASN A 24 4.98 -15.71 -2.79
N SER A 25 4.26 -15.06 -1.86
CA SER A 25 2.82 -15.26 -1.67
C SER A 25 2.03 -13.95 -1.55
N ASN A 26 0.72 -14.04 -1.79
CA ASN A 26 -0.24 -12.98 -1.44
C ASN A 26 -0.58 -13.11 0.05
N LYS A 27 -0.73 -11.99 0.75
CA LYS A 27 -1.17 -11.97 2.14
C LYS A 27 -2.50 -11.25 2.27
N SER A 28 -3.30 -11.77 3.21
CA SER A 28 -4.56 -11.16 3.57
C SER A 28 -4.39 -10.16 4.69
N ASP A 29 -4.88 -8.93 4.51
CA ASP A 29 -4.90 -7.92 5.57
C ASP A 29 -6.10 -6.98 5.40
N THR A 30 -7.10 -7.15 6.26
CA THR A 30 -8.30 -6.29 6.26
C THR A 30 -8.05 -4.90 6.83
N THR A 31 -6.88 -4.67 7.44
CA THR A 31 -6.46 -3.36 7.95
C THR A 31 -5.60 -2.59 6.95
N ALA A 32 -5.27 -3.20 5.80
CA ALA A 32 -4.47 -2.57 4.77
C ALA A 32 -5.18 -1.37 4.15
N PHE A 33 -4.42 -0.34 3.79
CA PHE A 33 -4.93 0.83 3.10
C PHE A 33 -3.84 1.54 2.30
N LEU A 34 -4.25 2.23 1.25
CA LEU A 34 -3.43 3.22 0.56
C LEU A 34 -3.71 4.61 1.13
N PHE A 35 -2.76 5.52 0.99
CA PHE A 35 -2.96 6.91 1.33
C PHE A 35 -2.24 7.84 0.35
N THR A 36 -2.77 9.05 0.22
CA THR A 36 -2.08 10.19 -0.42
C THR A 36 -2.03 11.34 0.56
N LEU A 37 -0.91 12.07 0.60
CA LEU A 37 -0.76 13.32 1.35
C LEU A 37 -0.59 14.50 0.40
N THR A 38 0.19 14.32 -0.66
CA THR A 38 0.29 15.25 -1.80
C THR A 38 0.19 14.47 -3.10
N ASN A 39 -0.45 15.05 -4.12
CA ASN A 39 -0.71 14.41 -5.42
C ASN A 39 -0.97 15.50 -6.50
N PRO A 40 -0.84 15.16 -7.80
CA PRO A 40 -1.00 16.12 -8.90
C PRO A 40 -2.43 16.64 -9.09
N HIS A 41 -3.42 16.05 -8.42
CA HIS A 41 -4.84 16.35 -8.63
C HIS A 41 -5.44 17.21 -7.53
N GLY A 42 -4.63 17.68 -6.57
CA GLY A 42 -5.11 18.48 -5.45
C GLY A 42 -6.07 17.72 -4.52
N ILE A 43 -6.04 16.39 -4.54
CA ILE A 43 -6.83 15.58 -3.60
C ILE A 43 -6.27 15.85 -2.20
N PRO A 44 -7.10 16.22 -1.21
CA PRO A 44 -6.62 16.43 0.16
C PRO A 44 -6.06 15.12 0.73
N PRO A 45 -5.31 15.16 1.84
CA PRO A 45 -4.84 13.95 2.52
C PRO A 45 -5.97 12.94 2.71
N THR A 46 -5.86 11.79 2.04
CA THR A 46 -6.96 10.82 1.90
C THR A 46 -6.45 9.41 2.17
N LYS A 47 -7.27 8.63 2.88
CA LYS A 47 -7.07 7.21 3.17
C LYS A 47 -8.04 6.37 2.32
N TYR A 48 -7.50 5.42 1.57
CA TYR A 48 -8.26 4.46 0.77
C TYR A 48 -8.19 3.08 1.43
N CYS A 49 -9.23 2.74 2.18
CA CYS A 49 -9.34 1.45 2.85
C CYS A 49 -9.53 0.32 1.84
N ILE A 50 -8.99 -0.86 2.16
CA ILE A 50 -9.21 -2.06 1.35
C ILE A 50 -10.70 -2.43 1.30
N ASN A 51 -11.14 -2.97 0.17
CA ASN A 51 -12.45 -3.60 0.07
C ASN A 51 -12.38 -4.97 0.79
N PRO A 52 -13.19 -5.20 1.85
CA PRO A 52 -13.15 -6.45 2.62
C PRO A 52 -13.35 -7.72 1.77
N THR A 53 -14.09 -7.64 0.67
CA THR A 53 -14.38 -8.82 -0.18
C THR A 53 -13.19 -9.30 -1.00
N VAL A 54 -12.11 -8.52 -1.07
CA VAL A 54 -10.88 -8.86 -1.82
C VAL A 54 -9.65 -8.81 -0.93
N ALA A 55 -9.84 -8.77 0.39
CA ALA A 55 -8.76 -8.61 1.36
C ALA A 55 -7.79 -9.80 1.42
N GLU A 56 -8.06 -10.92 0.75
CA GLU A 56 -7.15 -12.08 0.66
C GLU A 56 -5.86 -11.76 -0.11
N ASN A 57 -5.91 -10.79 -1.03
CA ASN A 57 -4.78 -10.37 -1.86
C ASN A 57 -4.36 -8.93 -1.55
N ALA A 58 -4.45 -8.55 -0.27
CA ALA A 58 -4.20 -7.17 0.18
C ALA A 58 -2.77 -6.70 -0.08
N VAL A 59 -1.78 -7.59 0.04
CA VAL A 59 -0.37 -7.28 -0.26
C VAL A 59 0.33 -8.49 -0.86
N ARG A 60 1.42 -8.24 -1.61
CA ARG A 60 2.21 -9.28 -2.30
C ARG A 60 3.64 -9.29 -1.79
N HIS A 61 4.05 -10.43 -1.22
CA HIS A 61 5.37 -10.63 -0.59
C HIS A 61 6.33 -11.33 -1.54
N TYR A 62 6.42 -10.88 -2.78
CA TYR A 62 7.26 -11.52 -3.79
C TYR A 62 8.68 -10.97 -3.72
N SER A 63 9.69 -11.84 -3.68
CA SER A 63 11.09 -11.44 -3.51
C SER A 63 11.66 -10.67 -4.70
N THR A 64 11.00 -10.75 -5.86
CA THR A 64 11.41 -10.08 -7.10
C THR A 64 10.82 -8.69 -7.27
N PHE A 65 9.97 -8.24 -6.34
CA PHE A 65 9.32 -6.93 -6.40
C PHE A 65 9.51 -6.19 -5.08
N ASP A 66 9.40 -4.87 -5.18
CA ASP A 66 9.19 -4.00 -4.01
C ASP A 66 7.81 -4.27 -3.38
N PRO A 67 7.49 -3.64 -2.23
CA PRO A 67 6.17 -3.71 -1.62
C PRO A 67 5.03 -3.47 -2.62
N ILE A 68 4.17 -4.47 -2.81
CA ILE A 68 2.95 -4.37 -3.63
C ILE A 68 1.74 -4.40 -2.70
N PHE A 69 0.83 -3.43 -2.91
CA PHE A 69 -0.47 -3.27 -2.28
C PHE A 69 -1.58 -3.39 -3.33
#